data_AF-A0A7S2KNB4-F1
#
_entry.id   AF-A0A7S2KNB4-F1
#
_cell.length_a   1.000
_cell.length_b   1.000
_cell.length_c   1.000
_cell.angle_alpha   90.00
_cell.angle_beta   90.00
_cell.angle_gamma   90.00
#
_symmetry.space_group_name_H-M   'P 1'
#
loop_
_entity.id
_entity.type
_entity.pdbx_description
1 polymer ?
#
loop_
_entity_poly.entity_id
_entity_poly.type
_entity_poly.pdbx_seq_one_letter_code
_entity_poly.pdbx_strand_id
1 'polypeptide(L)'
;VRLSLADASVDVILTKRGERLLAALGELHLENALRDLVQVYCERAIEIRTSEPIVEFGEGSDWFDFEKATGEGARRAWKSTPPLRQVTISPYCDEEGLG
;
A
#
# COMPACT_ATOMS: atom_id res chain seq x y z
N VAL A 1 -17.17 7.89 7.69
CA VAL A 1 -16.47 8.36 6.45
C VAL A 1 -16.27 7.15 5.53
N ARG A 2 -16.22 7.30 4.21
CA ARG A 2 -15.99 6.17 3.27
C ARG A 2 -14.53 6.18 2.82
N LEU A 3 -13.91 5.01 2.69
CA LEU A 3 -12.50 4.87 2.30
C LEU A 3 -12.18 5.62 0.99
N SER A 4 -13.03 5.48 -0.04
CA SER A 4 -12.86 6.17 -1.33
C SER A 4 -12.98 7.70 -1.29
N LEU A 5 -13.42 8.28 -0.17
CA LEU A 5 -13.44 9.73 0.05
C LEU A 5 -12.24 10.20 0.87
N ALA A 6 -11.64 9.29 1.64
CA ALA A 6 -10.48 9.58 2.47
C ALA A 6 -9.17 9.41 1.68
N ASP A 7 -9.15 8.46 0.75
CA ASP A 7 -8.01 8.20 -0.12
C ASP A 7 -8.42 8.35 -1.59
N ALA A 8 -7.86 9.35 -2.27
CA ALA A 8 -8.12 9.63 -3.68
C ALA A 8 -7.47 8.60 -4.62
N SER A 9 -6.54 7.79 -4.12
CA SER A 9 -5.81 6.77 -4.87
C SER A 9 -6.40 5.37 -4.73
N VAL A 10 -7.50 5.23 -3.99
CA VAL A 10 -8.31 4.02 -3.87
C VAL A 10 -9.57 4.14 -4.73
N ASP A 11 -9.76 3.18 -5.65
CA ASP A 11 -10.96 3.11 -6.49
C ASP A 11 -11.79 1.86 -6.16
N VAL A 12 -13.13 2.02 -6.20
CA VAL A 12 -14.08 0.96 -5.88
C VAL A 12 -15.05 0.78 -7.03
N ILE A 13 -14.92 -0.35 -7.72
CA ILE A 13 -15.71 -0.66 -8.91
C ILE A 13 -16.72 -1.77 -8.59
N LEU A 14 -18.00 -1.53 -8.86
CA LEU A 14 -19.06 -2.54 -8.75
C LEU A 14 -19.11 -3.38 -10.03
N THR A 15 -18.97 -4.69 -9.91
CA THR A 15 -19.09 -5.61 -11.05
C THR A 15 -20.55 -6.00 -11.29
N LYS A 16 -20.87 -6.47 -12.51
CA LYS A 16 -22.21 -6.97 -12.87
C LYS A 16 -22.65 -8.19 -12.04
N ARG A 17 -21.71 -8.86 -11.36
CA ARG A 17 -21.97 -10.01 -10.48
C ARG A 17 -22.28 -9.60 -9.03
N GLY A 18 -22.20 -8.31 -8.71
CA GLY A 18 -22.44 -7.77 -7.37
C GLY A 18 -21.19 -7.75 -6.48
N GLU A 19 -20.03 -8.13 -7.01
CA GLU A 19 -18.75 -8.04 -6.31
C GLU A 19 -18.23 -6.59 -6.37
N ARG A 20 -17.45 -6.21 -5.36
CA ARG A 20 -16.76 -4.91 -5.34
C ARG A 20 -15.27 -5.14 -5.51
N LEU A 21 -14.72 -4.60 -6.58
CA LEU A 21 -13.28 -4.60 -6.82
C LEU A 21 -12.70 -3.36 -6.15
N LEU A 22 -11.71 -3.57 -5.30
CA LEU A 22 -10.91 -2.52 -4.67
C LEU A 22 -9.57 -2.46 -5.41
N ALA A 23 -9.28 -1.31 -6.01
CA ALA A 23 -8.00 -1.04 -6.66
C ALA A 23 -7.23 0.00 -5.86
N ALA A 24 -5.93 -0.24 -5.67
CA ALA A 24 -5.02 0.64 -4.96
C ALA A 24 -3.66 0.69 -5.69
N LEU A 25 -2.85 1.70 -5.38
CA LEU A 25 -1.51 1.87 -5.93
C LEU A 25 -0.49 0.95 -5.24
N GLY A 26 -0.43 -0.30 -5.68
CA GLY A 26 0.48 -1.30 -5.11
C GLY A 26 -0.16 -2.11 -3.98
N GLU A 27 0.66 -2.97 -3.40
CA GLU A 27 0.23 -4.12 -2.60
C GLU A 27 0.17 -3.74 -1.14
N LEU A 28 1.22 -3.05 -0.69
CA LEU A 28 1.28 -2.47 0.64
C LEU A 28 0.16 -1.46 0.82
N HIS A 29 -0.10 -0.65 -0.20
CA HIS A 29 -1.21 0.29 -0.19
C HIS A 29 -2.55 -0.45 -0.13
N LEU A 30 -2.75 -1.51 -0.91
CA LEU A 30 -3.96 -2.33 -0.85
C LEU A 30 -4.18 -2.96 0.54
N GLU A 31 -3.13 -3.49 1.16
CA GLU A 31 -3.19 -4.09 2.50
C GLU A 31 -3.60 -3.06 3.56
N ASN A 32 -2.96 -1.88 3.55
CA ASN A 32 -3.29 -0.79 4.46
C ASN A 32 -4.72 -0.30 4.26
N ALA A 33 -5.14 -0.13 3.00
CA ALA A 33 -6.50 0.30 2.66
C ALA A 33 -7.55 -0.71 3.16
N LEU A 34 -7.30 -2.01 3.04
CA LEU A 34 -8.17 -3.06 3.57
C LEU A 34 -8.22 -3.06 5.10
N ARG A 35 -7.08 -2.85 5.76
CA ARG A 35 -7.00 -2.76 7.22
C ARG A 35 -7.80 -1.57 7.74
N ASP A 36 -7.63 -0.41 7.12
CA ASP A 36 -8.37 0.81 7.48
C ASP A 36 -9.86 0.66 7.21
N LEU A 37 -10.22 -0.02 6.11
CA LEU A 37 -11.61 -0.32 5.79
C LEU A 37 -12.28 -1.05 6.96
N VAL A 38 -11.64 -2.08 7.51
CA VAL A 38 -12.19 -2.89 8.62
C VAL A 38 -12.11 -2.16 9.96
N GLN A 39 -10.98 -1.53 10.27
CA GLN A 39 -10.70 -1.00 11.61
C GLN A 39 -11.29 0.38 11.85
N VAL A 40 -11.31 1.23 10.82
CA VAL A 40 -11.65 2.65 10.95
C VAL A 40 -13.02 2.96 10.33
N TYR A 41 -13.28 2.42 9.14
CA TYR A 41 -14.46 2.80 8.36
C TYR A 41 -15.67 1.87 8.55
N CYS A 42 -15.45 0.65 9.04
CA CYS A 42 -16.51 -0.28 9.37
C CYS A 42 -16.85 -0.17 10.87
N GLU A 43 -18.03 0.37 11.19
CA GLU A 43 -18.53 0.51 12.57
C GLU A 43 -18.84 -0.85 13.24
N ARG A 44 -18.81 -1.94 12.48
CA ARG A 44 -19.05 -3.31 12.94
C ARG A 44 -17.94 -4.21 12.40
N ALA A 45 -17.66 -5.30 13.12
CA ALA A 45 -16.78 -6.34 12.61
C ALA A 45 -17.42 -6.99 11.38
N ILE A 46 -16.97 -6.59 10.18
CA ILE A 46 -17.38 -7.17 8.91
C ILE A 46 -16.29 -8.13 8.48
N GLU A 47 -16.65 -9.37 8.19
CA GLU A 47 -15.74 -10.34 7.60
C GLU A 47 -15.62 -10.03 6.10
N ILE A 48 -14.49 -9.45 5.69
CA ILE A 48 -14.18 -9.21 4.29
C ILE A 48 -13.56 -10.47 3.72
N ARG A 49 -14.22 -11.06 2.71
CA ARG A 49 -13.66 -12.16 1.94
C ARG A 49 -12.92 -11.59 0.73
N THR A 50 -11.60 -11.62 0.79
CA THR A 50 -10.72 -11.25 -0.33
C THR A 50 -10.45 -12.45 -1.21
N SER A 51 -10.39 -12.25 -2.53
CA SER A 51 -9.89 -13.28 -3.45
C SER A 51 -8.37 -13.36 -3.39
N GLU A 52 -7.80 -14.33 -4.10
CA GLU A 52 -6.39 -14.25 -4.50
C GLU A 52 -6.12 -12.94 -5.26
N PRO A 53 -4.88 -12.43 -5.21
CA PRO A 53 -4.48 -11.24 -5.95
C PRO A 53 -4.76 -11.41 -7.44
N ILE A 54 -5.34 -10.37 -8.05
CA ILE A 54 -5.63 -10.37 -9.50
C ILE A 54 -4.33 -10.19 -10.30
N VAL A 55 -3.33 -9.54 -9.69
CA VAL A 55 -1.98 -9.33 -10.23
C VAL A 55 -0.99 -9.92 -9.24
N GLU A 56 0.07 -10.55 -9.75
CA GLU A 56 1.13 -11.10 -8.90
C GLU A 56 1.79 -10.01 -8.07
N PHE A 57 2.00 -10.36 -6.80
CA PHE A 57 2.64 -9.50 -5.82
C PHE A 57 4.17 -9.54 -5.95
N GLY A 58 4.81 -8.38 -6.13
CA GLY A 58 6.25 -8.16 -6.23
C GLY A 58 6.73 -6.83 -5.63
N GLU A 59 5.87 -6.06 -4.96
CA GLU A 59 6.27 -4.89 -4.20
C GLU A 59 6.90 -5.32 -2.87
N GLY A 60 8.19 -5.05 -2.71
CA GLY A 60 8.92 -5.35 -1.50
C GLY A 60 9.97 -4.29 -1.26
N SER A 61 10.29 -4.05 0.00
CA SER A 61 11.52 -3.35 0.35
C SER A 61 12.64 -4.39 0.48
N ASP A 62 13.80 -4.13 -0.14
CA ASP A 62 15.05 -4.89 0.07
C ASP A 62 15.42 -5.08 1.57
N TRP A 63 14.82 -4.26 2.45
CA TRP A 63 14.93 -4.36 3.90
C TRP A 63 14.48 -5.71 4.47
N PHE A 64 13.41 -6.31 3.95
CA PHE A 64 12.88 -7.59 4.47
C PHE A 64 13.65 -8.81 3.94
N ASP A 65 14.34 -8.69 2.80
CA ASP A 65 15.24 -9.72 2.30
C ASP A 65 16.50 -9.86 3.16
N PHE A 66 16.82 -8.85 3.97
CA PHE A 66 17.96 -8.87 4.88
C PHE A 66 17.75 -9.82 6.08
N GLU A 67 16.51 -9.98 6.58
CA GLU A 67 16.23 -10.89 7.71
C GLU A 67 16.19 -12.36 7.30
N LYS A 68 15.75 -12.68 6.07
CA LYS A 68 15.71 -14.07 5.57
C LYS A 68 17.08 -14.59 5.11
N ALA A 69 18.07 -13.72 4.93
CA ALA A 69 19.40 -14.08 4.43
C ALA A 69 20.40 -14.54 5.52
N THR A 70 19.92 -15.19 6.59
CA THR A 70 20.77 -15.89 7.59
C THR A 70 21.31 -17.23 7.10
N GLY A 71 21.78 -17.28 5.85
CA GLY A 71 22.46 -18.44 5.29
C GLY A 71 23.03 -18.13 3.92
N GLU A 72 24.37 -17.94 3.85
CA GLU A 72 25.34 -17.95 2.73
C GLU A 72 25.00 -17.40 1.32
N GLY A 73 23.74 -17.04 1.01
CA GLY A 73 23.27 -16.50 -0.27
C GLY A 73 23.37 -14.98 -0.39
N ALA A 74 23.58 -14.26 0.71
CA ALA A 74 23.66 -12.80 0.76
C ALA A 74 24.80 -12.20 -0.10
N ARG A 75 25.80 -12.99 -0.49
CA ARG A 75 26.99 -12.50 -1.21
C ARG A 75 26.79 -12.24 -2.71
N ARG A 76 25.64 -12.55 -3.30
CA ARG A 76 25.39 -12.38 -4.75
C ARG A 76 24.47 -11.21 -5.15
N ALA A 77 23.76 -10.56 -4.24
CA ALA A 77 22.80 -9.49 -4.58
C ALA A 77 23.38 -8.05 -4.54
N TRP A 78 24.61 -7.84 -4.07
CA TRP A 78 25.15 -6.50 -3.79
C TRP A 78 25.73 -5.72 -4.99
N LYS A 79 25.71 -6.27 -6.22
CA LYS A 79 26.39 -5.65 -7.38
C LYS A 79 25.56 -4.68 -8.22
N SER A 80 24.30 -4.42 -7.87
CA SER A 80 23.52 -3.38 -8.54
C SER A 80 22.60 -2.67 -7.54
N THR A 81 23.20 -1.96 -6.59
CA THR A 81 22.45 -1.05 -5.71
C THR A 81 22.02 0.17 -6.55
N PRO A 82 20.72 0.42 -6.76
CA PRO A 82 20.30 1.73 -7.25
C PRO A 82 20.64 2.77 -6.15
N PRO A 83 21.15 3.95 -6.52
CA PRO A 83 21.55 4.94 -5.52
C PRO A 83 20.35 5.38 -4.69
N LEU A 84 20.55 5.48 -3.37
CA LEU A 84 19.62 6.07 -2.41
C LEU A 84 19.06 7.38 -2.95
N ARG A 85 17.74 7.45 -3.16
CA ARG A 85 17.06 8.71 -3.47
C ARG A 85 16.51 9.27 -2.17
N GLN A 86 17.16 10.31 -1.67
CA GLN A 86 16.61 11.13 -0.60
C GLN A 86 15.44 11.92 -1.15
N VAL A 87 14.21 11.65 -0.69
CA VAL A 87 13.09 12.58 -0.88
C VAL A 87 13.22 13.64 0.21
N THR A 88 13.43 14.89 -0.21
CA THR A 88 13.41 16.04 0.70
C THR A 88 12.00 16.63 0.60
N ILE A 89 11.17 16.34 1.59
CA ILE A 89 9.84 16.95 1.70
C ILE A 89 10.09 18.36 2.25
N SER A 90 9.88 19.39 1.43
CA SER A 90 9.92 20.77 1.91
C SER A 90 8.92 20.92 3.06
N PRO A 91 9.26 21.64 4.15
CA PRO A 91 8.30 21.91 5.20
C PRO A 91 7.07 22.58 4.57
N TYR A 92 5.91 22.01 4.86
CA TYR A 92 4.62 22.58 4.51
C TYR A 92 4.56 24.00 5.09
N CYS A 93 4.47 25.02 4.23
CA CYS A 93 4.42 26.42 4.65
C CYS A 93 2.95 26.86 4.65
N ASP A 94 2.33 26.84 5.82
CA ASP A 94 0.92 27.22 6.05
C ASP A 94 0.63 28.72 5.83
N GLU A 95 1.65 29.54 5.58
CA GLU A 95 1.55 31.01 5.68
C GLU A 95 1.25 31.71 4.34
N GLU A 96 1.13 30.99 3.21
CA GLU A 96 1.00 31.61 1.87
C GLU A 96 -0.43 31.58 1.28
N GLY A 97 -1.47 31.34 2.09
CA GLY A 97 -2.83 31.12 1.57
C GLY A 97 -4.01 31.79 2.26
N LEU A 98 -3.87 32.32 3.49
CA LEU A 98 -4.97 33.00 4.21
C LEU A 98 -4.41 34.08 5.15
N GLY A 99 -4.16 35.27 4.61
CA GLY A 99 -3.75 36.47 5.35
C GLY A 99 -3.54 37.66 4.44
#